data_AF-A0A7C1ZHX7-F1
#
_entry.id   AF-A0A7C1ZHX7-F1
#
_cell.length_a   1.000
_cell.length_b   1.000
_cell.length_c   1.000
_cell.angle_alpha   90.00
_cell.angle_beta   90.00
_cell.angle_gamma   90.00
#
_symmetry.space_group_name_H-M   'P 1'
#
loop_
_entity.id
_entity.type
_entity.pdbx_description
1 polymer ?
#
loop_
_entity_poly.entity_id
_entity_poly.type
_entity_poly.pdbx_seq_one_letter_code
_entity_poly.pdbx_strand_id
1 'polypeptide(L)'
;MKANKTSFKKGHGFGKRFKKGQIAPMKGKKRPDITGSKHPNWKGGITRTSTGYILQSVNGKQVYQHRFVMEKHLGRKLSSNETVHHINGTKTDNRLENLELMSRSEHTRLYGYHSSHKTKTR
;
A
#
# COMPACT_ATOMS: atom_id res chain seq x y z
N MET A 1 43.60 -23.22 -26.38
CA MET A 1 42.74 -22.09 -25.96
C MET A 1 41.81 -22.56 -24.85
N LYS A 2 41.85 -21.94 -23.66
CA LYS A 2 41.06 -22.34 -22.48
C LYS A 2 39.66 -21.73 -22.57
N ALA A 3 38.62 -22.56 -22.75
CA ALA A 3 37.23 -22.13 -22.63
C ALA A 3 36.67 -22.51 -21.25
N ASN A 4 36.10 -21.51 -20.57
CA ASN A 4 35.64 -21.52 -19.19
C ASN A 4 34.63 -22.63 -18.88
N LYS A 5 34.97 -23.54 -17.95
CA LYS A 5 34.00 -24.37 -17.23
C LYS A 5 33.45 -23.58 -16.04
N THR A 6 32.32 -22.90 -16.21
CA THR A 6 31.50 -22.43 -15.07
C THR A 6 30.25 -23.30 -14.94
N SER A 7 30.47 -24.56 -14.55
CA SER A 7 29.40 -25.45 -14.09
C SER A 7 28.89 -24.95 -12.72
N PHE A 8 27.82 -24.17 -12.72
CA PHE A 8 27.13 -23.74 -11.50
C PHE A 8 26.57 -24.96 -10.75
N LYS A 9 27.04 -25.20 -9.51
CA LYS A 9 26.66 -26.38 -8.71
C LYS A 9 25.23 -26.29 -8.19
N LYS A 10 24.50 -27.40 -8.34
CA LYS A 10 23.10 -27.64 -7.96
C LYS A 10 22.90 -27.53 -6.45
N GLY A 11 21.98 -26.64 -6.03
CA GLY A 11 21.14 -26.74 -4.83
C GLY A 11 21.80 -26.65 -3.44
N HIS A 12 21.31 -25.73 -2.61
CA HIS A 12 21.58 -25.70 -1.17
C HIS A 12 20.55 -26.58 -0.44
N GLY A 13 21.01 -27.59 0.33
CA GLY A 13 20.15 -28.45 1.13
C GLY A 13 19.65 -27.76 2.41
N PHE A 14 18.44 -28.12 2.88
CA PHE A 14 17.86 -27.63 4.13
C PHE A 14 18.82 -27.86 5.31
N GLY A 15 19.00 -26.85 6.17
CA GLY A 15 19.84 -26.93 7.38
C GLY A 15 21.34 -26.69 7.20
N LYS A 16 21.84 -26.48 5.97
CA LYS A 16 23.24 -26.07 5.74
C LYS A 16 23.38 -24.54 5.81
N ARG A 17 24.56 -24.02 6.16
CA ARG A 17 24.83 -22.57 6.13
C ARG A 17 25.07 -22.12 4.69
N PHE A 18 24.35 -21.10 4.22
CA PHE A 18 24.46 -20.57 2.85
C PHE A 18 25.91 -20.16 2.54
N LYS A 19 26.51 -20.73 1.48
CA LYS A 19 27.88 -20.40 1.06
C LYS A 19 27.82 -19.34 -0.04
N LYS A 20 28.65 -18.28 0.08
CA LYS A 20 28.80 -17.21 -0.90
C LYS A 20 29.04 -17.82 -2.30
N GLY A 21 28.16 -17.51 -3.26
CA GLY A 21 28.17 -18.07 -4.63
C GLY A 21 27.15 -19.18 -4.91
N GLN A 22 26.42 -19.69 -3.90
CA GLN A 22 25.30 -20.60 -4.13
C GLN A 22 24.01 -19.83 -4.51
N ILE A 23 23.16 -20.42 -5.35
CA ILE A 23 21.81 -19.90 -5.60
C ILE A 23 20.91 -20.39 -4.48
N ALA A 24 20.25 -19.46 -3.78
CA ALA A 24 19.31 -19.83 -2.71
C ALA A 24 18.18 -20.70 -3.28
N PRO A 25 17.77 -21.77 -2.58
CA PRO A 25 16.62 -22.56 -2.97
C PRO A 25 15.43 -21.60 -2.84
N MET A 26 14.70 -21.37 -3.92
CA MET A 26 13.62 -20.36 -4.09
C MET A 26 14.01 -18.99 -4.65
N LYS A 27 15.28 -18.69 -4.95
CA LYS A 27 15.62 -17.43 -5.64
C LYS A 27 14.89 -17.34 -6.98
N GLY A 28 13.99 -16.36 -7.13
CA GLY A 28 13.21 -16.10 -8.34
C GLY A 28 12.03 -17.05 -8.59
N LYS A 29 11.77 -18.03 -7.73
CA LYS A 29 10.60 -18.93 -7.86
C LYS A 29 9.39 -18.33 -7.15
N LYS A 30 8.29 -18.11 -7.88
CA LYS A 30 7.00 -17.75 -7.26
C LYS A 30 6.43 -18.95 -6.51
N ARG A 31 5.78 -18.70 -5.37
CA ARG A 31 5.09 -19.71 -4.54
C ARG A 31 3.57 -19.57 -4.69
N PRO A 32 2.94 -20.19 -5.70
CA PRO A 32 1.52 -20.00 -5.99
C PRO A 32 0.60 -20.53 -4.88
N ASP A 33 1.12 -21.39 -4.00
CA ASP A 33 0.49 -21.93 -2.79
C ASP A 33 0.21 -20.86 -1.73
N ILE A 34 1.03 -19.80 -1.67
CA ILE A 34 0.96 -18.77 -0.63
C ILE A 34 0.95 -17.35 -1.23
N THR A 35 0.31 -17.17 -2.38
CA THR A 35 0.18 -15.86 -3.04
C THR A 35 -1.26 -15.36 -3.06
N GLY A 36 -1.42 -14.03 -2.96
CA GLY A 36 -2.73 -13.38 -3.06
C GLY A 36 -3.72 -13.98 -2.06
N SER A 37 -4.86 -14.46 -2.56
CA SER A 37 -5.94 -15.02 -1.74
C SER A 37 -5.61 -16.26 -0.93
N LYS A 38 -4.54 -16.96 -1.29
CA LYS A 38 -4.12 -18.17 -0.60
C LYS A 38 -3.19 -17.89 0.57
N HIS A 39 -2.69 -16.66 0.71
CA HIS A 39 -1.83 -16.30 1.83
C HIS A 39 -2.69 -16.04 3.09
N PRO A 40 -2.42 -16.65 4.25
CA PRO A 40 -3.26 -16.53 5.45
C PRO A 40 -3.39 -15.08 5.96
N ASN A 41 -2.36 -14.25 5.76
CA ASN A 41 -2.41 -12.82 6.11
C ASN A 41 -3.05 -11.93 5.02
N TRP A 42 -3.56 -12.49 3.91
CA TRP A 42 -4.19 -11.70 2.86
C TRP A 42 -5.59 -11.27 3.27
N LYS A 43 -5.73 -9.99 3.57
CA LYS A 43 -7.00 -9.38 3.98
C LYS A 43 -7.77 -8.84 2.77
N GLY A 44 -7.96 -9.67 1.74
CA GLY A 44 -8.67 -9.25 0.51
C GLY A 44 -7.95 -8.16 -0.27
N GLY A 45 -6.62 -8.04 -0.12
CA GLY A 45 -5.83 -6.95 -0.73
C GLY A 45 -5.95 -5.61 0.00
N ILE A 46 -6.47 -5.59 1.22
CA ILE A 46 -6.56 -4.40 2.07
C ILE A 46 -5.26 -4.24 2.89
N THR A 47 -4.65 -3.06 2.82
CA THR A 47 -3.45 -2.70 3.58
C THR A 47 -3.68 -1.39 4.33
N ARG A 48 -3.21 -1.27 5.58
CA ARG A 48 -3.23 0.00 6.32
C ARG A 48 -1.87 0.68 6.18
N THR A 49 -1.85 1.96 5.83
CA THR A 49 -0.63 2.76 5.79
C THR A 49 -0.19 3.15 7.20
N SER A 50 1.09 3.50 7.38
CA SER A 50 1.59 4.09 8.63
C SER A 50 0.86 5.37 9.03
N THR A 51 0.35 6.11 8.04
CA THR A 51 -0.43 7.34 8.21
C THR A 51 -1.90 7.10 8.57
N GLY A 52 -2.34 5.85 8.65
CA GLY A 52 -3.69 5.44 9.08
C GLY A 52 -4.72 5.27 7.95
N TYR A 53 -4.35 5.50 6.70
CA TYR A 53 -5.24 5.31 5.55
C TYR A 53 -5.36 3.84 5.15
N ILE A 54 -6.47 3.48 4.53
CA ILE A 54 -6.69 2.16 3.96
C ILE A 54 -6.38 2.19 2.45
N LEU A 55 -5.51 1.28 2.02
CA LEU A 55 -5.25 0.93 0.63
C LEU A 55 -6.02 -0.34 0.27
N GLN A 56 -6.54 -0.39 -0.94
CA GLN A 56 -7.19 -1.54 -1.52
C GLN A 56 -6.50 -1.92 -2.82
N SER A 57 -6.28 -3.22 -3.04
CA SER A 57 -5.83 -3.74 -4.33
C SER A 57 -7.01 -3.81 -5.31
N VAL A 58 -6.99 -3.01 -6.36
CA VAL A 58 -7.97 -3.01 -7.45
C VAL A 58 -7.21 -3.29 -8.75
N ASN A 59 -7.56 -4.37 -9.46
CA ASN A 59 -6.90 -4.79 -10.70
C ASN A 59 -5.36 -4.86 -10.60
N GLY A 60 -4.84 -5.34 -9.45
CA GLY A 60 -3.40 -5.46 -9.20
C GLY A 60 -2.69 -4.15 -8.84
N LYS A 61 -3.39 -3.02 -8.77
CA LYS A 61 -2.84 -1.72 -8.32
C LYS A 61 -3.36 -1.38 -6.94
N GLN A 62 -2.52 -0.78 -6.10
CA GLN A 62 -2.93 -0.27 -4.79
C GLN A 62 -3.53 1.12 -4.96
N VAL A 63 -4.76 1.31 -4.46
CA VAL A 63 -5.46 2.60 -4.49
C VAL A 63 -5.95 2.96 -3.09
N TYR A 64 -6.01 4.26 -2.78
CA TYR A 64 -6.59 4.73 -1.52
C TYR A 64 -8.10 4.48 -1.51
N GLN A 65 -8.59 3.81 -0.47
CA GLN A 65 -9.99 3.37 -0.40
C GLN A 65 -10.96 4.54 -0.39
N HIS A 66 -10.69 5.59 0.39
CA HIS A 66 -11.51 6.82 0.41
C HIS A 66 -11.63 7.46 -0.98
N ARG A 67 -10.52 7.51 -1.73
CA ARG A 67 -10.48 8.09 -3.08
C ARG A 67 -11.28 7.21 -4.04
N PHE A 68 -11.13 5.89 -3.95
CA PHE A 68 -11.85 4.94 -4.79
C PHE A 68 -13.37 4.97 -4.56
N VAL A 69 -13.81 5.07 -3.31
CA VAL A 69 -15.23 5.20 -2.95
C VAL A 69 -15.81 6.50 -3.52
N MET A 70 -15.10 7.61 -3.37
CA MET A 70 -15.52 8.90 -3.92
C MET A 70 -15.54 8.91 -5.46
N GLU A 71 -14.52 8.36 -6.12
CA GLU A 71 -14.48 8.22 -7.59
C GLU A 71 -15.66 7.39 -8.12
N LYS A 72 -16.01 6.30 -7.42
CA LYS A 72 -17.17 5.48 -7.78
C LYS A 72 -18.48 6.23 -7.62
N HIS A 73 -18.62 7.00 -6.54
CA HIS A 73 -19.82 7.80 -6.29
C HIS A 73 -20.00 8.91 -7.34
N LEU A 74 -18.92 9.58 -7.73
CA LEU A 74 -18.94 10.64 -8.73
C LEU A 74 -19.03 10.12 -10.18
N GLY A 75 -18.78 8.83 -10.41
CA GLY A 75 -18.72 8.25 -11.76
C GLY A 75 -17.54 8.73 -12.61
N ARG A 76 -16.58 9.48 -12.03
CA ARG A 76 -15.39 9.99 -12.71
C ARG A 76 -14.15 9.86 -11.84
N LYS A 77 -12.97 9.94 -12.47
CA LYS A 77 -11.70 10.01 -11.74
C LYS A 77 -11.55 11.36 -11.05
N LEU A 78 -10.99 11.32 -9.84
CA LEU A 78 -10.62 12.53 -9.13
C LEU A 78 -9.37 13.13 -9.77
N SER A 79 -9.33 14.45 -9.84
CA SER A 79 -8.18 15.22 -10.28
C SER A 79 -7.03 15.16 -9.26
N SER A 80 -5.84 15.59 -9.66
CA SER A 80 -4.70 15.80 -8.75
C SER A 80 -4.94 16.96 -7.76
N ASN A 81 -5.83 17.89 -8.12
CA ASN A 81 -6.18 19.06 -7.29
C ASN A 81 -7.33 18.81 -6.32
N GLU A 82 -7.96 17.63 -6.40
CA GLU A 82 -9.07 17.21 -5.54
C GLU A 82 -8.54 16.28 -4.44
N THR A 83 -8.89 16.60 -3.19
CA THR A 83 -8.54 15.82 -1.99
C THR A 83 -9.82 15.38 -1.30
N VAL A 84 -9.83 14.16 -0.78
CA VAL A 84 -10.95 13.66 0.04
C VAL A 84 -10.58 13.82 1.52
N HIS A 85 -11.43 14.53 2.25
CA HIS A 85 -11.31 14.78 3.68
C HIS A 85 -12.25 13.85 4.46
N HIS A 86 -11.82 13.41 5.65
CA HIS A 86 -12.63 12.60 6.56
C HIS A 86 -13.23 13.52 7.63
N ILE A 87 -14.55 13.72 7.61
CA ILE A 87 -15.26 14.67 8.47
C ILE A 87 -15.07 14.32 9.96
N ASN A 88 -15.19 13.03 10.31
CA ASN A 88 -14.99 12.56 11.69
C ASN A 88 -13.51 12.38 12.10
N GLY A 89 -12.55 12.71 11.22
CA GLY A 89 -11.11 12.50 11.43
C GLY A 89 -10.66 11.03 11.45
N THR A 90 -11.58 10.08 11.33
CA THR A 90 -11.33 8.63 11.36
C THR A 90 -11.03 8.11 9.95
N LYS A 91 -9.74 8.00 9.64
CA LYS A 91 -9.22 7.60 8.31
C LYS A 91 -9.60 6.18 7.84
N THR A 92 -10.15 5.35 8.73
CA THR A 92 -10.62 4.00 8.42
C THR A 92 -12.09 3.96 8.03
N ASP A 93 -12.86 5.00 8.35
CA ASP A 93 -14.27 5.08 8.02
C ASP A 93 -14.44 5.73 6.63
N ASN A 94 -14.61 4.88 5.61
CA ASN A 94 -14.72 5.29 4.22
C ASN A 94 -16.17 5.29 3.71
N ARG A 95 -17.16 5.45 4.60
CA ARG A 95 -18.55 5.67 4.19
C ARG A 95 -18.68 7.03 3.52
N LEU A 96 -19.50 7.13 2.46
CA LEU A 96 -19.67 8.38 1.70
C LEU A 96 -20.11 9.55 2.59
N GLU A 97 -20.97 9.30 3.57
CA GLU A 97 -21.43 10.29 4.56
C GLU A 97 -20.29 10.90 5.41
N ASN A 98 -19.15 10.22 5.52
CA ASN A 98 -17.98 10.66 6.27
C ASN A 98 -16.89 11.26 5.37
N LEU A 99 -17.10 11.31 4.05
CA LEU A 99 -16.11 11.77 3.08
C LEU A 99 -16.59 13.07 2.45
N GLU A 100 -15.73 14.09 2.50
CA GLU A 100 -15.96 15.37 1.85
C GLU A 100 -14.93 15.59 0.74
N LEU A 101 -15.38 16.03 -0.44
CA LEU A 101 -14.48 16.38 -1.53
C LEU A 101 -14.09 17.86 -1.41
N MET A 102 -12.80 18.13 -1.27
CA MET A 102 -12.26 19.48 -1.14
C MET A 102 -11.21 19.77 -2.22
N SER A 103 -11.08 21.03 -2.63
CA SER A 103 -9.92 21.45 -3.41
C SER A 103 -8.66 21.50 -2.55
N ARG A 104 -7.49 21.34 -3.17
CA ARG A 104 -6.19 21.45 -2.49
C ARG A 104 -6.00 22.81 -1.81
N SER A 105 -6.57 23.88 -2.37
CA SER A 105 -6.57 25.23 -1.80
C SER A 105 -7.40 25.31 -0.50
N GLU A 106 -8.59 24.73 -0.50
CA GLU A 106 -9.46 24.70 0.69
C GLU A 106 -8.86 23.85 1.81
N HIS A 107 -8.29 22.70 1.44
CA HIS A 107 -7.56 21.84 2.36
C HIS A 107 -6.37 22.58 2.99
N THR A 108 -5.59 23.33 2.21
CA THR A 108 -4.46 24.10 2.75
C THR A 108 -4.93 25.18 3.74
N ARG A 109 -6.05 25.85 3.45
CA ARG A 109 -6.64 26.86 4.35
C ARG A 109 -7.13 26.24 5.67
N LEU A 110 -7.73 25.05 5.63
CA LEU A 110 -8.16 24.31 6.84
C LEU A 110 -6.97 23.89 7.72
N TYR A 111 -5.87 23.42 7.12
CA TYR A 111 -4.66 23.07 7.86
C TYR A 111 -3.96 24.29 8.48
N GLY A 112 -4.03 25.46 7.84
CA GLY A 112 -3.57 26.72 8.43
C GLY A 112 -4.30 27.11 9.71
N TYR A 113 -5.59 26.75 9.82
CA TYR A 113 -6.40 27.01 11.02
C TYR A 113 -6.13 26.04 12.17
N HIS A 114 -5.90 24.75 11.87
CA HIS A 114 -5.61 23.72 12.89
C HIS A 114 -4.17 23.76 13.44
N SER A 115 -3.19 24.26 12.68
CA SER A 115 -1.81 24.38 13.18
C SER A 115 -1.62 25.57 14.14
N SER A 116 -2.44 26.61 14.06
CA SER A 116 -2.37 27.79 14.94
C SER A 116 -3.09 27.60 16.27
N HIS A 117 -4.02 26.64 16.37
CA HIS A 117 -4.80 26.35 17.58
C HIS A 117 -4.37 25.06 18.29
N LYS A 118 -3.08 24.69 18.23
CA LYS A 118 -2.49 23.85 19.28
C LYS A 118 -2.37 24.69 20.55
N THR A 119 -3.49 24.84 21.25
CA THR A 119 -3.51 25.39 22.59
C THR A 119 -2.62 24.52 23.47
N LYS A 120 -1.58 25.16 24.02
CA LYS A 120 -0.89 24.75 25.25
C LYS A 120 -1.92 24.18 26.22
N THR A 121 -1.90 22.87 26.43
CA THR A 121 -2.63 22.27 27.54
C THR A 121 -1.62 21.54 28.41
N ARG A 122 -1.27 22.25 29.49
CA ARG A 122 -0.44 21.94 30.67
C ARG A 122 0.97 21.39 30.45
#